data_AF-A0A383C8Y0-F1
#
_entry.id   AF-A0A383C8Y0-F1
#
_cell.length_a   1.000
_cell.length_b   1.000
_cell.length_c   1.000
_cell.angle_alpha   90.00
_cell.angle_beta   90.00
_cell.angle_gamma   90.00
#
_symmetry.space_group_name_H-M   'P 1'
#
loop_
_entity.id
_entity.type
_entity.pdbx_description
1 polymer ?
#
loop_
_entity_poly.entity_id
_entity_poly.type
_entity_poly.pdbx_seq_one_letter_code
_entity_poly.pdbx_strand_id
1 'polypeptide(L)'
;MNLDNRFINYLSFGLIFFLIIITVSSTEFSSRLIHNSLHNLYPQPSINIKNQEPWQRDLYFNRIKDFEQNPIGNNKIVFLGNSITAGGGDWNKKLNANNIVNRGISGDYTEGILKRLKEIIFYKPVAVFLMIGVNEFFKDNSNTPEITPN
;
A
#
# COMPACT_ATOMS: atom_id res chain seq x y z
N MET A 1 55.99 -11.51 -27.02
CA MET A 1 55.59 -11.76 -25.62
C MET A 1 54.10 -12.12 -25.65
N ASN A 2 53.77 -13.41 -25.86
CA ASN A 2 52.37 -13.87 -25.86
C ASN A 2 51.96 -14.04 -24.40
N LEU A 3 51.06 -13.18 -23.92
CA LEU A 3 50.33 -13.48 -22.68
C LEU A 3 49.65 -14.84 -22.87
N ASP A 4 49.90 -15.78 -21.96
CA ASP A 4 49.31 -17.13 -22.00
C ASP A 4 47.77 -16.96 -22.03
N ASN A 5 47.11 -17.45 -23.08
CA ASN A 5 45.66 -17.33 -23.27
C ASN A 5 44.87 -17.84 -22.05
N ARG A 6 45.47 -18.74 -21.25
CA ARG A 6 44.90 -19.18 -19.96
C ARG A 6 44.80 -18.05 -18.94
N PHE A 7 45.81 -17.19 -18.85
CA PHE A 7 45.80 -16.03 -17.95
C PHE A 7 44.70 -15.03 -18.32
N ILE A 8 44.53 -14.78 -19.62
CA ILE A 8 43.46 -13.90 -20.14
C ILE A 8 42.07 -14.50 -19.81
N ASN A 9 41.91 -15.82 -19.94
CA ASN A 9 40.67 -16.50 -19.58
C ASN A 9 40.36 -16.37 -18.08
N TYR A 10 41.32 -16.61 -17.18
CA TYR A 10 41.10 -16.45 -15.74
C TYR A 10 40.76 -15.01 -15.35
N LEU A 11 41.44 -14.03 -15.94
CA LEU A 11 41.14 -12.62 -15.72
C LEU A 11 39.72 -12.29 -16.18
N SER A 12 39.33 -12.76 -17.38
CA SER A 12 37.99 -12.59 -17.93
C SER A 12 36.91 -13.22 -17.05
N PHE A 13 37.08 -14.47 -16.60
CA PHE A 13 36.14 -15.13 -15.69
C PHE A 13 36.04 -14.42 -14.34
N GLY A 14 37.16 -13.97 -13.78
CA GLY A 14 37.17 -13.19 -12.54
C GLY A 14 36.42 -11.87 -12.67
N LEU A 15 36.58 -11.17 -13.81
CA LEU A 15 35.91 -9.90 -14.09
C LEU A 15 34.39 -10.09 -14.29
N ILE A 16 33.98 -11.14 -15.01
CA ILE A 16 32.55 -11.50 -15.16
C ILE A 16 31.94 -11.85 -13.81
N PHE A 17 32.61 -12.67 -13.01
CA PHE A 17 32.12 -13.05 -11.68
C PHE A 17 31.98 -11.83 -10.75
N PHE A 18 32.96 -10.92 -10.78
CA PHE A 18 32.91 -9.67 -10.03
C PHE A 18 31.75 -8.76 -10.47
N LEU A 19 31.50 -8.63 -11.78
CA LEU A 19 30.35 -7.88 -12.32
C LEU A 19 29.01 -8.50 -11.89
N ILE A 20 28.91 -9.83 -11.85
CA ILE A 20 27.71 -10.52 -11.34
C ILE A 20 27.49 -10.19 -9.86
N ILE A 21 28.52 -10.21 -9.03
CA ILE A 21 28.39 -9.84 -7.61
C ILE A 21 27.91 -8.39 -7.47
N ILE A 22 28.53 -7.44 -8.19
CA ILE A 22 28.13 -6.03 -8.15
C ILE A 22 26.67 -5.87 -8.56
N THR A 23 26.25 -6.49 -9.66
CA THR A 23 24.87 -6.37 -10.15
C THR A 23 23.88 -6.94 -9.14
N VAL A 24 24.10 -8.15 -8.60
CA VAL A 24 23.24 -8.74 -7.56
C VAL A 24 23.15 -7.84 -6.33
N SER A 25 24.29 -7.39 -5.78
CA SER A 25 24.30 -6.50 -4.60
C SER A 25 23.57 -5.18 -4.87
N SER A 26 23.72 -4.60 -6.07
CA SER A 26 23.01 -3.37 -6.45
C SER A 26 21.49 -3.55 -6.55
N THR A 27 21.03 -4.72 -7.03
CA THR A 27 19.59 -5.04 -7.12
C THR A 27 18.98 -5.25 -5.74
N GLU A 28 19.68 -5.91 -4.82
CA GLU A 28 19.22 -6.10 -3.43
C GLU A 28 19.13 -4.76 -2.68
N PHE A 29 20.16 -3.91 -2.83
CA PHE A 29 20.17 -2.59 -2.22
C PHE A 29 19.01 -1.72 -2.75
N SER A 30 18.79 -1.71 -4.07
CA SER A 30 17.68 -0.98 -4.69
C SER A 30 16.32 -1.49 -4.21
N SER A 31 16.17 -2.82 -4.10
CA SER A 31 14.94 -3.45 -3.58
C SER A 31 14.66 -3.06 -2.13
N ARG A 32 15.70 -3.00 -1.27
CA ARG A 32 15.57 -2.52 0.11
C ARG A 32 15.16 -1.05 0.19
N LEU A 33 15.74 -0.19 -0.65
CA LEU A 33 15.36 1.22 -0.71
C LEU A 33 13.90 1.39 -1.14
N ILE A 34 13.45 0.67 -2.16
CA ILE A 34 12.07 0.70 -2.61
C ILE A 34 11.14 0.18 -1.52
N HIS A 35 11.45 -0.96 -0.90
CA HIS A 35 10.67 -1.53 0.19
C HIS A 35 10.51 -0.55 1.36
N ASN A 36 11.61 0.08 1.81
CA ASN A 36 11.56 1.10 2.86
C ASN A 36 10.73 2.31 2.45
N SER A 37 10.83 2.74 1.20
CA SER A 37 10.02 3.85 0.69
C SER A 37 8.52 3.52 0.69
N LEU A 38 8.18 2.28 0.30
CA LEU A 38 6.79 1.80 0.25
C LEU A 38 6.22 1.60 1.65
N HIS A 39 6.98 1.02 2.59
CA HIS A 39 6.58 0.87 3.99
C HIS A 39 6.19 2.22 4.62
N ASN A 40 6.90 3.30 4.28
CA ASN A 40 6.62 4.65 4.78
C ASN A 40 5.33 5.28 4.22
N LEU A 41 4.72 4.68 3.19
CA LEU A 41 3.41 5.10 2.68
C LEU A 41 2.26 4.65 3.59
N TYR A 42 2.47 3.63 4.42
CA TYR A 42 1.42 3.04 5.24
C TYR A 42 1.45 3.57 6.68
N PRO A 43 0.27 3.81 7.29
CA PRO A 43 0.21 4.24 8.68
C PRO A 43 0.75 3.18 9.64
N GLN A 44 1.61 3.59 10.54
CA GLN A 44 2.26 2.71 11.51
C GLN A 44 1.32 2.33 12.67
N PRO A 45 1.46 1.14 13.29
CA PRO A 45 0.61 0.71 14.42
C PRO A 45 0.59 1.64 15.63
N SER A 46 1.48 2.63 15.73
CA SER A 46 1.50 3.64 16.78
C SER A 46 0.54 4.81 16.53
N ILE A 47 -0.02 4.97 15.32
CA ILE A 47 -0.89 6.10 15.03
C ILE A 47 -2.18 6.04 15.85
N ASN A 48 -2.65 7.22 16.24
CA ASN A 48 -3.97 7.40 16.83
C ASN A 48 -4.97 7.83 15.74
N ILE A 49 -6.08 7.10 15.64
CA ILE A 49 -7.20 7.44 14.77
C ILE A 49 -8.34 7.86 15.69
N LYS A 50 -8.72 9.13 15.62
CA LYS A 50 -9.77 9.70 16.47
C LYS A 50 -11.04 8.86 16.34
N ASN A 51 -11.72 8.66 17.47
CA ASN A 51 -13.02 7.98 17.56
C ASN A 51 -13.04 6.49 17.20
N GLN A 52 -11.90 5.88 16.86
CA GLN A 52 -11.80 4.47 16.51
C GLN A 52 -11.91 3.56 17.75
N GLU A 53 -12.80 2.56 17.67
CA GLU A 53 -12.94 1.52 18.69
C GLU A 53 -11.84 0.45 18.56
N PRO A 54 -11.51 -0.31 19.64
CA PRO A 54 -10.45 -1.32 19.60
C PRO A 54 -10.61 -2.37 18.49
N TRP A 55 -11.83 -2.88 18.27
CA TRP A 55 -12.09 -3.86 17.22
C TRP A 55 -11.94 -3.29 15.80
N GLN A 56 -12.24 -2.00 15.60
CA GLN A 56 -12.03 -1.31 14.31
C GLN A 56 -10.54 -1.16 14.03
N ARG A 57 -9.74 -0.92 15.08
CA ARG A 57 -8.30 -0.78 15.00
C ARG A 57 -7.64 -2.06 14.47
N ASP A 58 -8.03 -3.21 14.99
CA ASP A 58 -7.47 -4.49 14.56
C ASP A 58 -7.77 -4.76 13.08
N LEU A 59 -9.03 -4.55 12.66
CA LEU A 59 -9.43 -4.67 11.26
C LEU A 59 -8.66 -3.69 10.35
N TYR A 60 -8.49 -2.46 10.80
CA TYR A 60 -7.75 -1.43 10.08
C TYR A 60 -6.30 -1.85 9.83
N PHE A 61 -5.55 -2.21 10.88
CA PHE A 61 -4.14 -2.55 10.71
C PHE A 61 -3.91 -3.89 10.01
N ASN A 62 -4.81 -4.86 10.18
CA ASN A 62 -4.75 -6.08 9.37
C ASN A 62 -4.89 -5.74 7.88
N ARG A 63 -5.83 -4.86 7.53
CA ARG A 63 -6.03 -4.48 6.14
C ARG A 63 -4.92 -3.58 5.58
N ILE A 64 -4.30 -2.73 6.42
CA ILE A 64 -3.11 -1.96 6.04
C ILE A 64 -1.94 -2.89 5.68
N LYS A 65 -1.71 -3.97 6.45
CA LYS A 65 -0.68 -4.96 6.13
C LYS A 65 -0.92 -5.63 4.77
N ASP A 66 -2.18 -5.96 4.46
CA ASP A 66 -2.52 -6.51 3.14
C ASP A 66 -2.19 -5.52 2.01
N PHE A 67 -2.47 -4.24 2.20
CA PHE A 67 -2.16 -3.19 1.22
C PHE A 67 -0.65 -3.01 1.05
N GLU A 68 0.10 -3.08 2.14
CA GLU A 68 1.55 -3.03 2.09
C GLU A 68 2.16 -4.19 1.29
N GLN A 69 1.63 -5.40 1.47
CA GLN A 69 2.02 -6.57 0.69
C GLN A 69 1.53 -6.51 -0.76
N ASN A 70 0.45 -5.77 -1.04
CA ASN A 70 -0.16 -5.63 -2.36
C ASN A 70 -0.39 -4.14 -2.72
N PRO A 71 0.69 -3.36 -2.95
CA PRO A 71 0.58 -1.92 -3.22
C PRO A 71 -0.25 -1.62 -4.47
N ILE A 72 -0.83 -0.41 -4.57
CA ILE A 72 -1.73 -0.03 -5.68
C ILE A 72 -1.04 -0.28 -7.03
N GLY A 73 0.20 0.19 -7.17
CA GLY A 73 0.90 0.20 -8.45
C GLY A 73 0.40 1.31 -9.39
N ASN A 74 0.91 1.33 -10.62
CA ASN A 74 0.58 2.36 -11.59
C ASN A 74 -0.70 2.02 -12.38
N ASN A 75 -1.33 3.03 -12.98
CA ASN A 75 -2.47 2.90 -13.90
C ASN A 75 -3.69 2.15 -13.31
N LYS A 76 -3.94 2.34 -12.01
CA LYS A 76 -5.10 1.75 -11.32
C LYS A 76 -6.24 2.74 -11.11
N ILE A 77 -7.43 2.19 -10.97
CA ILE A 77 -8.61 2.84 -10.43
C ILE A 77 -8.77 2.37 -8.98
N VAL A 78 -8.92 3.30 -8.03
CA VAL A 78 -8.99 2.98 -6.61
C VAL A 78 -10.41 3.12 -6.12
N PHE A 79 -10.96 2.06 -5.54
CA PHE A 79 -12.20 2.11 -4.76
C PHE A 79 -11.82 2.26 -3.29
N LEU A 80 -12.01 3.45 -2.72
CA LEU A 80 -11.56 3.85 -1.39
C LEU A 80 -12.76 4.00 -0.46
N GLY A 81 -12.73 3.34 0.71
CA GLY A 81 -13.85 3.48 1.64
C GLY A 81 -13.83 2.52 2.82
N ASN A 82 -15.02 2.28 3.36
CA ASN A 82 -15.24 1.42 4.51
C ASN A 82 -15.67 -0.02 4.15
N SER A 83 -16.44 -0.67 5.03
CA SER A 83 -16.98 -2.03 4.88
C SER A 83 -17.78 -2.24 3.59
N ILE A 84 -18.53 -1.24 3.12
CA ILE A 84 -19.32 -1.38 1.89
C ILE A 84 -18.38 -1.51 0.69
N THR A 85 -17.31 -0.72 0.68
CA THR A 85 -16.27 -0.82 -0.35
C THR A 85 -15.50 -2.14 -0.24
N ALA A 86 -15.15 -2.55 0.99
CA ALA A 86 -14.43 -3.80 1.24
C ALA A 86 -15.25 -5.03 0.81
N GLY A 87 -16.53 -5.07 1.19
CA GLY A 87 -17.48 -6.15 0.90
C GLY A 87 -17.79 -6.33 -0.59
N GLY A 88 -17.48 -5.33 -1.42
CA GLY A 88 -17.51 -5.49 -2.87
C GLY A 88 -16.53 -6.54 -3.40
N GLY A 89 -15.50 -6.90 -2.62
CA GLY A 89 -14.53 -7.94 -2.98
C GLY A 89 -13.79 -7.60 -4.26
N ASP A 90 -13.91 -8.47 -5.27
CA ASP A 90 -13.31 -8.28 -6.58
C ASP A 90 -14.17 -7.35 -7.48
N TRP A 91 -13.87 -6.06 -7.39
CA TRP A 91 -14.48 -5.04 -8.24
C TRP A 91 -14.18 -5.21 -9.73
N ASN A 92 -13.05 -5.82 -10.10
CA ASN A 92 -12.73 -6.10 -11.51
C ASN A 92 -13.74 -7.06 -12.11
N LYS A 93 -14.02 -8.18 -11.41
CA LYS A 93 -15.02 -9.15 -11.83
C LYS A 93 -16.42 -8.56 -11.95
N LYS A 94 -16.80 -7.66 -11.02
CA LYS A 94 -18.14 -7.05 -11.01
C LYS A 94 -18.36 -6.04 -12.13
N LEU A 95 -17.31 -5.29 -12.48
CA LEU A 95 -17.39 -4.19 -13.45
C LEU A 95 -16.77 -4.53 -14.80
N ASN A 96 -16.38 -5.80 -15.01
CA ASN A 96 -15.69 -6.27 -16.20
C ASN A 96 -14.45 -5.39 -16.55
N ALA A 97 -13.64 -5.11 -15.53
CA ALA A 97 -12.41 -4.33 -15.62
C ALA A 97 -11.20 -5.19 -15.21
N ASN A 98 -9.98 -4.65 -15.31
CA ASN A 98 -8.76 -5.36 -14.89
C ASN A 98 -7.76 -4.48 -14.11
N ASN A 99 -8.10 -3.22 -13.85
CA ASN A 99 -7.23 -2.25 -13.21
C ASN A 99 -7.84 -1.59 -11.98
N ILE A 100 -8.91 -2.17 -11.40
CA ILE A 100 -9.51 -1.69 -10.16
C ILE A 100 -8.84 -2.34 -8.96
N VAL A 101 -8.55 -1.56 -7.92
CA VAL A 101 -8.08 -2.07 -6.63
C VAL A 101 -9.04 -1.68 -5.50
N ASN A 102 -9.33 -2.66 -4.64
CA ASN A 102 -10.16 -2.45 -3.46
C ASN A 102 -9.31 -1.92 -2.30
N ARG A 103 -9.56 -0.68 -1.88
CA ARG A 103 -8.96 -0.02 -0.72
C ARG A 103 -9.99 0.24 0.38
N GLY A 104 -10.98 -0.65 0.49
CA GLY A 104 -11.98 -0.69 1.56
C GLY A 104 -11.45 -1.32 2.85
N ILE A 105 -11.80 -0.74 4.00
CA ILE A 105 -11.51 -1.27 5.34
C ILE A 105 -12.82 -1.33 6.16
N SER A 106 -13.18 -2.48 6.70
CA SER A 106 -14.38 -2.58 7.55
C SER A 106 -14.25 -1.74 8.83
N GLY A 107 -15.30 -0.99 9.17
CA GLY A 107 -15.31 -0.10 10.33
C GLY A 107 -14.50 1.20 10.16
N ASP A 108 -13.96 1.47 8.98
CA ASP A 108 -13.16 2.68 8.75
C ASP A 108 -13.99 3.96 8.84
N TYR A 109 -13.37 5.01 9.36
CA TYR A 109 -13.90 6.37 9.41
C TYR A 109 -13.10 7.26 8.45
N THR A 110 -13.63 8.43 8.15
CA THR A 110 -12.99 9.53 7.43
C THR A 110 -11.63 9.87 8.04
N GLU A 111 -11.49 9.87 9.37
CA GLU A 111 -10.19 10.08 10.02
C GLU A 111 -9.19 8.97 9.66
N GLY A 112 -9.65 7.71 9.57
CA GLY A 112 -8.82 6.60 9.13
C GLY A 112 -8.41 6.72 7.67
N ILE A 113 -9.33 7.14 6.78
CA ILE A 113 -9.01 7.50 5.39
C ILE A 113 -7.88 8.53 5.33
N LEU A 114 -8.00 9.63 6.09
CA LEU A 114 -7.00 10.70 6.11
C LEU A 114 -5.60 10.17 6.49
N LYS A 115 -5.51 9.22 7.41
CA LYS A 115 -4.21 8.64 7.83
C LYS A 115 -3.57 7.72 6.79
N ARG A 116 -4.32 7.25 5.78
CA ARG A 116 -3.83 6.32 4.75
C ARG A 116 -3.84 6.87 3.32
N LEU A 117 -3.99 8.19 3.14
CA LEU A 117 -3.97 8.82 1.81
C LEU A 117 -2.59 8.79 1.11
N LYS A 118 -1.50 8.60 1.85
CA LYS A 118 -0.14 8.63 1.30
C LYS A 118 0.07 7.67 0.13
N GLU A 119 -0.45 6.44 0.23
CA GLU A 119 -0.37 5.45 -0.85
C GLU A 119 -1.09 5.97 -2.13
N ILE A 120 -2.29 6.54 -1.97
CA ILE A 120 -3.09 7.08 -3.08
C ILE A 120 -2.36 8.25 -3.74
N ILE A 121 -1.84 9.19 -2.94
CA ILE A 121 -1.13 10.37 -3.43
C ILE A 121 0.16 9.98 -4.16
N PHE A 122 0.87 8.98 -3.64
CA PHE A 122 2.11 8.48 -4.24
C PHE A 122 1.86 7.86 -5.62
N TYR A 123 0.89 6.96 -5.74
CA TYR A 123 0.64 6.23 -6.99
C TYR A 123 -0.15 7.00 -8.04
N LYS A 124 -0.84 8.08 -7.66
CA LYS A 124 -1.61 8.94 -8.58
C LYS A 124 -2.53 8.12 -9.52
N PRO A 125 -3.51 7.41 -8.97
CA PRO A 125 -4.39 6.54 -9.74
C PRO A 125 -5.16 7.33 -10.82
N VAL A 126 -5.62 6.62 -11.85
CA VAL A 126 -6.42 7.18 -12.96
C VAL A 126 -7.70 7.81 -12.45
N ALA A 127 -8.31 7.16 -11.45
CA ALA A 127 -9.51 7.65 -10.77
C ALA A 127 -9.56 7.10 -9.33
N VAL A 128 -10.25 7.84 -8.45
CA VAL A 128 -10.59 7.40 -7.10
C VAL A 128 -12.11 7.51 -6.92
N PHE A 129 -12.75 6.41 -6.57
CA PHE A 129 -14.15 6.37 -6.15
C PHE A 129 -14.18 6.27 -4.62
N LEU A 130 -14.60 7.34 -3.95
CA LEU A 130 -14.61 7.45 -2.50
C LEU A 130 -16.03 7.22 -1.95
N MET A 131 -16.17 6.29 -1.00
CA MET A 131 -17.40 6.09 -0.24
C MET A 131 -17.11 5.85 1.25
N ILE A 132 -17.39 6.85 2.08
CA ILE A 132 -17.10 6.89 3.52
C ILE A 132 -18.17 7.71 4.27
N GLY A 133 -18.10 7.78 5.59
CA GLY A 133 -18.94 8.67 6.42
C GLY A 133 -20.09 7.96 7.14
N VAL A 134 -20.59 6.85 6.58
CA VAL A 134 -21.74 6.11 7.19
C VAL A 134 -21.43 5.61 8.61
N ASN A 135 -20.19 5.21 8.88
CA ASN A 135 -19.83 4.67 10.19
C ASN A 135 -19.85 5.77 11.25
N GLU A 136 -19.45 7.00 10.91
CA GLU A 136 -19.50 8.14 11.82
C GLU A 136 -20.93 8.47 12.23
N PHE A 137 -21.90 8.36 11.31
CA PHE A 137 -23.31 8.59 11.63
C PHE A 137 -23.87 7.55 12.61
N PHE A 138 -23.45 6.29 12.52
CA PHE A 138 -23.94 5.21 13.38
C PHE A 138 -23.14 5.03 14.67
N LYS A 139 -22.08 5.82 14.87
CA LYS A 139 -21.39 5.87 16.16
C LYS A 139 -22.29 6.56 17.20
N ASP A 140 -22.10 6.21 18.48
CA ASP A 140 -22.64 7.03 19.57
C ASP A 140 -22.04 8.44 19.50
N ASN A 141 -22.88 9.38 19.08
CA ASN A 141 -22.56 10.79 18.89
C ASN A 141 -23.21 11.67 19.97
N SER A 142 -23.66 11.10 21.09
CA SER A 142 -24.28 11.83 22.21
C SER A 142 -23.43 13.01 22.72
N ASN A 143 -22.10 12.93 22.56
CA ASN A 143 -21.14 13.96 22.94
C ASN A 143 -20.53 14.72 21.75
N THR A 144 -21.04 14.54 20.53
CA THR A 144 -20.51 15.15 19.30
C THR A 144 -21.65 15.72 18.43
N PRO A 145 -22.22 16.87 18.83
CA PRO A 145 -23.39 17.46 18.17
C PRO A 145 -23.12 17.91 16.72
N GLU A 146 -21.86 18.05 16.32
CA GLU A 146 -21.46 18.36 14.95
C GLU A 146 -21.74 17.22 13.95
N ILE A 147 -21.85 15.97 14.42
CA ILE A 147 -22.00 14.77 13.57
C ILE A 147 -23.48 14.39 13.40
N THR A 148 -24.24 14.46 14.49
CA THR A 148 -25.71 14.31 14.50
C THR A 148 -26.31 15.51 15.24
N PRO A 149 -26.64 16.59 14.51
CA PRO A 149 -27.40 17.69 15.09
C PRO A 149 -28.74 17.16 15.60
N ASN A 150 -29.14 17.61 16.79
CA ASN A 150 -30.45 17.31 17.38
C ASN A 150 -31.60 17.80 16.49
#